data_AF-A0A1Y1WC98-F1
#
_entry.id   AF-A0A1Y1WC98-F1
#
_cell.length_a   1.000
_cell.length_b   1.000
_cell.length_c   1.000
_cell.angle_alpha   90.00
_cell.angle_beta   90.00
_cell.angle_gamma   90.00
#
_symmetry.space_group_name_H-M   'P 1'
#
loop_
_entity.id
_entity.type
_entity.pdbx_description
1 polymer ?
#
loop_
_entity_poly.entity_id
_entity_poly.type
_entity_poly.pdbx_seq_one_letter_code
_entity_poly.pdbx_strand_id
1 'polypeptide(L)'
;MTTVEKIETPTVGGLRIHGWEISSCHLPILSNKEIEQYSQALGFNVPEMIFGNNYLRLTHQATGKAIELRALDALRMVDVSEHSAKSVQVSIAGNWSQAQKRKDITDVIKPFDWTYTTRYTGTPAGGLAFHASDAGIDYDRLKVREDILFFDENVLYEDDLGDNGTSQLAYKVRVMASGFFFGSDTVLRETSERECRAKKHDDEDLAMPAARVQCAAARLR
;
A
#
# COMPACT_ATOMS: atom_id res chain seq x y z
N MET A 1 13.98 32.68 -8.12
CA MET A 1 12.74 32.18 -8.72
C MET A 1 12.80 30.68 -8.68
N THR A 2 11.86 30.02 -8.00
CA THR A 2 11.79 28.55 -7.96
C THR A 2 11.27 28.06 -9.30
N THR A 3 12.11 27.41 -10.10
CA THR A 3 11.68 26.80 -11.36
C THR A 3 10.96 25.50 -11.03
N VAL A 4 9.68 25.42 -11.42
CA VAL A 4 8.86 24.21 -11.31
C VAL A 4 8.60 23.72 -12.73
N GLU A 5 8.96 22.48 -13.01
CA GLU A 5 8.70 21.85 -14.31
C GLU A 5 7.65 20.75 -14.11
N LYS A 6 6.50 20.84 -14.77
CA LYS A 6 5.49 19.78 -14.68
C LYS A 6 5.86 18.58 -15.55
N ILE A 7 5.50 17.40 -15.07
CA ILE A 7 5.58 16.13 -15.81
C ILE A 7 4.15 15.68 -16.04
N GLU A 8 3.69 15.71 -17.28
CA GLU A 8 2.35 15.28 -17.64
C GLU A 8 2.43 14.41 -18.89
N THR A 9 2.10 13.14 -18.71
CA THR A 9 1.88 12.16 -19.78
C THR A 9 0.52 11.49 -19.53
N PRO A 10 -0.02 10.70 -20.47
CA PRO A 10 -1.35 10.09 -20.31
C PRO A 10 -1.52 9.23 -19.04
N THR A 11 -0.43 8.66 -18.53
CA THR A 11 -0.44 7.73 -17.38
C THR A 11 0.46 8.19 -16.25
N VAL A 12 1.23 9.27 -16.42
CA VAL A 12 2.19 9.76 -15.41
C VAL A 12 1.98 11.24 -15.19
N GLY A 13 1.71 11.61 -13.93
CA GLY A 13 1.66 12.98 -13.45
C GLY A 13 2.79 13.26 -12.46
N GLY A 14 3.29 14.48 -12.42
CA GLY A 14 4.37 14.83 -11.50
C GLY A 14 4.91 16.24 -11.71
N LEU A 15 6.02 16.53 -11.03
CA LEU A 15 6.79 17.75 -11.25
C LEU A 15 8.27 17.57 -10.86
N ARG A 16 9.09 18.52 -11.29
CA ARG A 16 10.45 18.74 -10.82
C ARG A 16 10.53 20.08 -10.10
N ILE A 17 11.10 20.05 -8.90
CA ILE A 17 11.28 21.23 -8.07
C ILE A 17 12.50 21.03 -7.17
N HIS A 18 13.36 22.05 -7.05
CA HIS A 18 14.51 22.02 -6.14
C HIS A 18 15.40 20.76 -6.26
N GLY A 19 15.63 20.25 -7.47
CA GLY A 19 16.44 19.05 -7.72
C GLY A 19 15.74 17.71 -7.40
N TRP A 20 14.46 17.76 -7.01
CA TRP A 20 13.62 16.58 -6.82
C TRP A 20 12.71 16.38 -8.02
N GLU A 21 12.61 15.14 -8.47
CA GLU A 21 11.59 14.67 -9.39
C GLU A 21 10.58 13.84 -8.61
N ILE A 22 9.33 14.31 -8.55
CA ILE A 22 8.20 13.59 -7.96
C ILE A 22 7.29 13.17 -9.11
N SER A 23 7.07 11.88 -9.28
CA SER A 23 6.20 11.34 -10.32
C SER A 23 5.33 10.22 -9.78
N SER A 24 4.12 10.15 -10.31
CA SER A 24 3.12 9.16 -9.98
C SER A 24 2.51 8.59 -11.24
N CYS A 25 2.27 7.29 -11.27
CA CYS A 25 1.73 6.58 -12.42
C CYS A 25 0.39 5.89 -12.09
N HIS A 26 -0.57 6.09 -13.00
CA HIS A 26 -1.92 5.54 -12.95
C HIS A 26 -2.13 4.68 -14.19
N LEU A 27 -2.31 3.39 -13.96
CA LEU A 27 -2.54 2.35 -14.94
C LEU A 27 -3.70 1.45 -14.47
N PRO A 28 -4.35 0.72 -15.40
CA PRO A 28 -5.39 -0.24 -15.05
C PRO A 28 -4.89 -1.38 -14.17
N ILE A 29 -5.83 -2.17 -13.64
CA ILE A 29 -5.54 -3.43 -12.96
C ILE A 29 -4.69 -4.36 -13.82
N LEU A 30 -3.91 -5.22 -13.17
CA LEU A 30 -3.07 -6.19 -13.85
C LEU A 30 -3.88 -7.14 -14.74
N SER A 31 -3.30 -7.55 -15.86
CA SER A 31 -3.83 -8.63 -16.69
C SER A 31 -3.68 -9.98 -15.98
N ASN A 32 -4.49 -10.98 -16.37
CA ASN A 32 -4.40 -12.34 -15.81
C ASN A 32 -2.98 -12.91 -15.83
N LYS A 33 -2.22 -12.61 -16.90
CA LYS A 33 -0.82 -13.05 -17.02
C LYS A 33 0.09 -12.39 -15.98
N GLU A 34 -0.10 -11.10 -15.72
CA GLU A 34 0.66 -10.38 -14.69
C GLU A 34 0.25 -10.82 -13.28
N ILE A 35 -1.04 -11.11 -13.06
CA ILE A 35 -1.56 -11.70 -11.82
C ILE A 35 -0.88 -13.05 -11.53
N GLU A 36 -0.81 -13.94 -12.52
CA GLU A 36 -0.11 -15.23 -12.38
C GLU A 36 1.38 -15.03 -12.04
N GLN A 37 2.05 -14.07 -12.68
CA GLN A 37 3.45 -13.74 -12.39
C GLN A 37 3.65 -13.22 -10.96
N TYR A 38 2.74 -12.37 -10.48
CA TYR A 38 2.79 -11.88 -9.10
C TYR A 38 2.55 -13.02 -8.11
N SER A 39 1.53 -13.84 -8.32
CA SER A 39 1.20 -14.96 -7.45
C SER A 39 2.36 -15.96 -7.37
N GLN A 40 3.03 -16.25 -8.49
CA GLN A 40 4.24 -17.08 -8.52
C GLN A 40 5.39 -16.46 -7.74
N ALA A 41 5.62 -15.15 -7.90
CA ALA A 41 6.69 -14.43 -7.21
C ALA A 41 6.47 -14.35 -5.69
N LEU A 42 5.21 -14.25 -5.25
CA LEU A 42 4.81 -14.10 -3.85
C LEU A 42 4.59 -15.46 -3.16
N GLY A 43 4.18 -16.48 -3.91
CA GLY A 43 3.83 -17.81 -3.40
C GLY A 43 2.43 -17.88 -2.77
N PHE A 44 1.59 -16.88 -3.02
CA PHE A 44 0.18 -16.81 -2.59
C PHE A 44 -0.65 -16.02 -3.61
N ASN A 45 -1.98 -16.07 -3.50
CA ASN A 45 -2.88 -15.35 -4.42
C ASN A 45 -2.83 -13.85 -4.15
N VAL A 46 -2.76 -13.04 -5.20
CA VAL A 46 -2.83 -11.57 -5.07
C VAL A 46 -4.27 -11.07 -4.83
N PRO A 47 -4.41 -9.84 -4.30
CA PRO A 47 -5.70 -9.14 -4.21
C PRO A 47 -6.47 -9.09 -5.53
N GLU A 48 -7.80 -9.07 -5.47
CA GLU A 48 -8.67 -9.00 -6.65
C GLU A 48 -8.37 -7.77 -7.52
N MET A 49 -8.28 -6.59 -6.90
CA MET A 49 -8.02 -5.33 -7.61
C MET A 49 -6.59 -4.88 -7.37
N ILE A 50 -5.64 -5.46 -8.10
CA ILE A 50 -4.22 -5.11 -8.00
C ILE A 50 -3.79 -4.15 -9.12
N PHE A 51 -3.30 -2.98 -8.73
CA PHE A 51 -2.72 -1.97 -9.64
C PHE A 51 -1.19 -2.07 -9.65
N GLY A 52 -0.67 -3.23 -10.04
CA GLY A 52 0.76 -3.55 -9.90
C GLY A 52 1.70 -2.66 -10.71
N ASN A 53 1.20 -2.03 -11.77
CA ASN A 53 1.98 -1.10 -12.60
C ASN A 53 1.92 0.36 -12.10
N ASN A 54 1.10 0.66 -11.08
CA ASN A 54 1.07 1.96 -10.44
C ASN A 54 2.30 2.14 -9.55
N TYR A 55 2.78 3.39 -9.47
CA TYR A 55 3.84 3.74 -8.55
C TYR A 55 3.78 5.21 -8.15
N LEU A 56 4.33 5.52 -6.98
CA LEU A 56 4.81 6.85 -6.63
C LEU A 56 6.32 6.79 -6.53
N ARG A 57 7.03 7.72 -7.15
CA ARG A 57 8.49 7.81 -7.13
C ARG A 57 8.95 9.22 -6.79
N LEU A 58 9.81 9.33 -5.80
CA LEU A 58 10.47 10.58 -5.43
C LEU A 58 11.97 10.39 -5.57
N THR A 59 12.60 11.10 -6.49
CA THR A 59 14.03 10.97 -6.81
C THR A 59 14.74 12.29 -6.63
N HIS A 60 15.83 12.30 -5.86
CA HIS A 60 16.73 13.43 -5.79
C HIS A 60 17.77 13.32 -6.93
N GLN A 61 17.63 14.15 -7.95
CA GLN A 61 18.35 14.02 -9.22
C GLN A 61 19.88 14.07 -9.05
N ALA A 62 20.40 14.94 -8.19
CA ALA A 62 21.84 15.09 -8.02
C ALA A 62 22.50 13.85 -7.38
N THR A 63 21.79 13.13 -6.51
CA THR A 63 22.34 11.95 -5.82
C THR A 63 21.86 10.62 -6.40
N GLY A 64 20.82 10.63 -7.23
CA GLY A 64 20.13 9.42 -7.71
C GLY A 64 19.33 8.66 -6.64
N LYS A 65 19.42 9.07 -5.36
CA LYS A 65 18.62 8.49 -4.28
C LYS A 65 17.14 8.67 -4.54
N ALA A 66 16.38 7.60 -4.35
CA ALA A 66 14.95 7.61 -4.56
C ALA A 66 14.21 6.77 -3.53
N ILE A 67 12.92 7.04 -3.40
CA ILE A 67 11.97 6.15 -2.75
C ILE A 67 10.82 5.88 -3.72
N GLU A 68 10.40 4.62 -3.80
CA GLU A 68 9.31 4.15 -4.65
C GLU A 68 8.25 3.47 -3.80
N LEU A 69 6.97 3.69 -4.10
CA LEU A 69 5.86 2.94 -3.55
C LEU A 69 5.25 2.09 -4.65
N ARG A 70 5.26 0.76 -4.49
CA ARG A 70 4.74 -0.21 -5.47
C ARG A 70 3.96 -1.31 -4.77
N ALA A 71 2.92 -1.83 -5.44
CA ALA A 71 2.09 -2.91 -4.90
C ALA A 71 2.89 -4.19 -4.64
N LEU A 72 3.76 -4.59 -5.57
CA LEU A 72 4.54 -5.82 -5.44
C LEU A 72 5.43 -5.83 -4.19
N ASP A 73 6.12 -4.71 -3.94
CA ASP A 73 7.02 -4.61 -2.78
C ASP A 73 6.24 -4.56 -1.47
N ALA A 74 5.05 -3.96 -1.48
CA ALA A 74 4.14 -3.99 -0.34
C ALA A 74 3.65 -5.42 -0.03
N LEU A 75 3.26 -6.17 -1.08
CA LEU A 75 2.78 -7.55 -0.95
C LEU A 75 3.89 -8.52 -0.51
N ARG A 76 5.15 -8.26 -0.85
CA ARG A 76 6.29 -9.06 -0.35
C ARG A 76 6.47 -8.99 1.17
N MET A 77 5.92 -7.96 1.81
CA MET A 77 5.97 -7.77 3.26
C MET A 77 4.75 -8.36 4.01
N VAL A 78 3.81 -8.98 3.29
CA VAL A 78 2.68 -9.70 3.89
C VAL A 78 3.19 -10.93 4.63
N ASP A 79 2.62 -11.21 5.80
CA ASP A 79 3.03 -12.34 6.62
C ASP A 79 2.61 -13.68 6.00
N VAL A 80 3.59 -14.51 5.65
CA VAL A 80 3.43 -15.86 5.08
C VAL A 80 3.58 -16.97 6.13
N SER A 81 3.40 -16.64 7.40
CA SER A 81 3.45 -17.62 8.49
C SER A 81 2.16 -18.44 8.61
N GLU A 82 2.28 -19.68 9.09
CA GLU A 82 1.10 -20.51 9.40
C GLU A 82 0.21 -19.90 10.49
N HIS A 83 0.75 -19.01 11.32
CA HIS A 83 0.02 -18.39 12.41
C HIS A 83 -0.96 -17.32 11.90
N SER A 84 -0.52 -16.46 10.98
CA SER A 84 -1.36 -15.44 10.34
C SER A 84 -2.46 -16.05 9.47
N ALA A 85 -2.16 -17.16 8.80
CA ALA A 85 -3.14 -17.89 8.01
C ALA A 85 -4.31 -18.44 8.86
N LYS A 86 -4.02 -18.88 10.10
CA LYS A 86 -5.03 -19.49 10.98
C LYS A 86 -5.90 -18.47 11.70
N SER A 87 -5.41 -17.27 12.00
CA SER A 87 -6.21 -16.26 12.73
C SER A 87 -7.41 -15.73 11.94
N VAL A 88 -7.30 -15.67 10.61
CA VAL A 88 -8.40 -15.22 9.72
C VAL A 88 -9.24 -16.39 9.23
N GLN A 89 -8.65 -17.58 9.12
CA GLN A 89 -9.36 -18.79 8.69
C GLN A 89 -10.42 -19.23 9.71
N VAL A 90 -10.28 -18.92 11.00
CA VAL A 90 -11.21 -19.38 12.05
C VAL A 90 -12.53 -18.58 12.09
N SER A 91 -12.58 -17.34 11.59
CA SER A 91 -13.83 -16.57 11.44
C SER A 91 -14.57 -16.85 10.12
N ILE A 92 -13.86 -17.31 9.07
CA ILE A 92 -14.40 -17.56 7.71
C ILE A 92 -14.45 -19.09 7.40
N ALA A 93 -14.35 -19.95 8.42
CA ALA A 93 -14.34 -21.40 8.28
C ALA A 93 -15.75 -21.97 7.99
N GLY A 94 -16.12 -22.01 6.72
CA GLY A 94 -17.20 -22.88 6.24
C GLY A 94 -17.13 -23.21 4.76
N ASN A 95 -16.90 -22.21 3.91
CA ASN A 95 -17.20 -22.35 2.48
C ASN A 95 -15.99 -22.31 1.52
N TRP A 96 -14.82 -21.83 1.96
CA TRP A 96 -13.76 -21.48 1.01
C TRP A 96 -12.81 -22.62 0.63
N SER A 97 -12.64 -23.63 1.50
CA SER A 97 -11.91 -24.85 1.17
C SER A 97 -12.55 -25.68 0.05
N GLN A 98 -13.76 -25.33 -0.41
CA GLN A 98 -14.43 -25.99 -1.54
C GLN A 98 -14.29 -25.24 -2.87
N ALA A 99 -14.14 -23.91 -2.87
CA ALA A 99 -14.03 -23.14 -4.11
C ALA A 99 -12.70 -23.36 -4.86
N GLN A 100 -11.61 -23.62 -4.13
CA GLN A 100 -10.29 -23.90 -4.70
C GLN A 100 -10.09 -25.35 -5.19
N LYS A 101 -11.08 -26.24 -5.05
CA LYS A 101 -11.03 -27.58 -5.67
C LYS A 101 -11.30 -27.55 -7.18
N ARG A 102 -11.56 -26.38 -7.77
CA ARG A 102 -11.73 -26.21 -9.21
C ARG A 102 -10.48 -25.59 -9.83
N LYS A 103 -9.42 -26.38 -9.95
CA LYS A 103 -8.47 -26.47 -11.09
C LYS A 103 -7.22 -27.21 -10.63
N ASP A 104 -6.75 -28.13 -11.47
CA ASP A 104 -5.52 -28.92 -11.33
C ASP A 104 -4.26 -28.04 -11.29
N ILE A 105 -4.08 -27.26 -10.22
CA ILE A 105 -2.86 -26.53 -9.94
C ILE A 105 -2.24 -27.18 -8.69
N THR A 106 -1.16 -27.91 -8.92
CA THR A 106 -0.33 -28.58 -7.90
C THR A 106 0.58 -27.60 -7.14
N ASP A 107 0.41 -26.30 -7.35
CA ASP A 107 1.19 -25.29 -6.64
C ASP A 107 0.73 -25.21 -5.19
N VAL A 108 1.66 -25.58 -4.31
CA VAL A 108 1.53 -25.46 -2.86
C VAL A 108 1.44 -23.96 -2.53
N ILE A 109 0.21 -23.44 -2.46
CA ILE A 109 -0.06 -22.09 -1.97
C ILE A 109 0.44 -22.05 -0.52
N LYS A 110 1.38 -21.14 -0.24
CA LYS A 110 1.90 -20.97 1.12
C LYS A 110 0.78 -20.42 2.01
N PRO A 111 0.72 -20.82 3.29
CA PRO A 111 -0.12 -20.12 4.26
C PRO A 111 0.27 -18.65 4.28
N PHE A 112 -0.71 -17.74 4.23
CA PHE A 112 -0.47 -16.30 4.24
C PHE A 112 -1.60 -15.57 4.97
N ASP A 113 -1.34 -14.32 5.33
CA ASP A 113 -2.33 -13.39 5.85
C ASP A 113 -3.27 -12.94 4.72
N TRP A 114 -4.50 -13.47 4.75
CA TRP A 114 -5.55 -13.18 3.76
C TRP A 114 -6.04 -11.74 3.78
N THR A 115 -5.72 -10.97 4.83
CA THR A 115 -6.04 -9.53 4.88
C THR A 115 -5.04 -8.68 4.12
N TYR A 116 -3.98 -9.26 3.56
CA TYR A 116 -2.90 -8.53 2.88
C TYR A 116 -2.32 -7.40 3.74
N THR A 117 -2.26 -7.58 5.06
CA THR A 117 -1.70 -6.58 5.97
C THR A 117 -0.21 -6.44 5.69
N THR A 118 0.25 -5.21 5.53
CA THR A 118 1.65 -4.91 5.25
C THR A 118 2.18 -3.79 6.15
N ARG A 119 3.47 -3.84 6.47
CA ARG A 119 4.19 -2.76 7.18
C ARG A 119 5.02 -1.90 6.24
N TYR A 120 4.69 -1.93 4.96
CA TYR A 120 5.45 -1.33 3.88
C TYR A 120 5.54 0.19 3.96
N THR A 121 6.77 0.68 4.14
CA THR A 121 7.10 2.12 4.25
C THR A 121 7.66 2.72 2.96
N GLY A 122 7.57 2.01 1.84
CA GLY A 122 8.25 2.36 0.59
C GLY A 122 9.59 1.64 0.40
N THR A 123 9.98 1.49 -0.86
CA THR A 123 11.20 0.83 -1.33
C THR A 123 12.29 1.88 -1.57
N PRO A 124 13.40 1.87 -0.82
CA PRO A 124 14.51 2.76 -1.09
C PRO A 124 15.29 2.30 -2.34
N ALA A 125 15.73 3.26 -3.14
CA ALA A 125 16.48 3.04 -4.36
C ALA A 125 17.64 4.05 -4.49
N GLY A 126 18.59 3.77 -5.39
CA GLY A 126 19.74 4.66 -5.63
C GLY A 126 20.66 4.84 -4.43
N GLY A 127 20.80 3.81 -3.58
CA GLY A 127 21.64 3.85 -2.38
C GLY A 127 21.05 4.68 -1.23
N LEU A 128 19.74 4.99 -1.27
CA LEU A 128 19.03 5.49 -0.09
C LEU A 128 18.99 4.38 0.98
N ALA A 129 19.29 4.73 2.22
CA ALA A 129 19.19 3.82 3.35
C ALA A 129 18.37 4.50 4.45
N PHE A 130 17.42 3.77 5.02
CA PHE A 130 16.67 4.23 6.18
C PHE A 130 17.46 3.98 7.46
N HIS A 131 17.43 4.97 8.35
CA HIS A 131 18.01 4.88 9.67
C HIS A 131 16.95 5.27 10.70
N ALA A 132 16.97 4.62 11.86
CA ALA A 132 16.15 5.02 12.97
C ALA A 132 16.47 6.47 13.36
N SER A 133 15.43 7.25 13.62
CA SER A 133 15.53 8.65 13.96
C SER A 133 14.46 8.97 14.99
N ASP A 134 14.84 9.72 16.03
CA ASP A 134 13.90 10.26 17.01
C ASP A 134 13.21 11.53 16.49
N ALA A 135 13.64 12.04 15.33
CA ALA A 135 13.02 13.19 14.68
C ALA A 135 11.66 12.79 14.10
N GLY A 136 10.59 13.29 14.72
CA GLY A 136 9.23 13.18 14.20
C GLY A 136 8.95 14.14 13.04
N ILE A 137 7.79 13.95 12.42
CA ILE A 137 7.29 14.87 11.41
C ILE A 137 6.85 16.17 12.10
N ASP A 138 7.34 17.31 11.59
CA ASP A 138 6.97 18.63 12.06
C ASP A 138 5.56 18.98 11.55
N TYR A 139 4.55 18.67 12.36
CA TYR A 139 3.15 18.91 12.01
C TYR A 139 2.78 20.38 11.91
N ASP A 140 3.51 21.28 12.58
CA ASP A 140 3.21 22.71 12.50
C ASP A 140 3.53 23.27 11.12
N ARG A 141 4.55 22.72 10.45
CA ARG A 141 4.81 22.99 9.04
C ARG A 141 3.70 22.51 8.11
N LEU A 142 3.09 21.36 8.42
CA LEU A 142 1.96 20.84 7.62
C LEU A 142 0.69 21.69 7.77
N LYS A 143 0.58 22.51 8.81
CA LYS A 143 -0.52 23.46 9.01
C LYS A 143 -0.32 24.79 8.28
N VAL A 144 0.90 25.09 7.83
CA VAL A 144 1.18 26.30 7.04
C VAL A 144 0.41 26.19 5.73
N ARG A 145 -0.36 27.23 5.41
CA ARG A 145 -1.07 27.31 4.13
C ARG A 145 -0.08 27.71 3.04
N GLU A 146 0.28 26.75 2.20
CA GLU A 146 1.03 26.94 0.98
C GLU A 146 0.22 26.39 -0.20
N ASP A 147 0.47 26.93 -1.39
CA ASP A 147 -0.16 26.42 -2.60
C ASP A 147 0.37 25.02 -2.90
N ILE A 148 -0.56 24.09 -3.12
CA ILE A 148 -0.22 22.72 -3.52
C ILE A 148 0.11 22.74 -5.01
N LEU A 149 1.40 22.56 -5.32
CA LEU A 149 1.92 22.58 -6.69
C LEU A 149 1.62 21.25 -7.41
N PHE A 150 1.64 20.15 -6.67
CA PHE A 150 1.25 18.83 -7.15
C PHE A 150 0.58 18.05 -6.02
N PHE A 151 -0.55 17.43 -6.36
CA PHE A 151 -1.29 16.54 -5.50
C PHE A 151 -1.59 15.28 -6.28
N ASP A 152 -1.42 14.13 -5.63
CA ASP A 152 -1.91 12.88 -6.19
C ASP A 152 -2.28 11.89 -5.10
N GLU A 153 -3.24 11.02 -5.42
CA GLU A 153 -3.74 9.96 -4.57
C GLU A 153 -4.08 8.76 -5.44
N ASN A 154 -3.60 7.57 -5.06
CA ASN A 154 -3.77 6.38 -5.88
C ASN A 154 -3.78 5.11 -5.03
N VAL A 155 -4.45 4.09 -5.54
CA VAL A 155 -4.56 2.76 -4.93
C VAL A 155 -3.51 1.83 -5.55
N LEU A 156 -2.83 1.06 -4.71
CA LEU A 156 -1.87 0.03 -5.12
C LEU A 156 -2.55 -1.34 -5.22
N TYR A 157 -3.39 -1.68 -4.25
CA TYR A 157 -4.26 -2.86 -4.31
C TYR A 157 -5.49 -2.70 -3.42
N GLU A 158 -6.53 -3.44 -3.75
CA GLU A 158 -7.78 -3.58 -2.99
C GLU A 158 -8.33 -5.00 -3.10
N ASP A 159 -8.96 -5.48 -2.03
CA ASP A 159 -9.62 -6.78 -1.92
C ASP A 159 -10.86 -6.67 -1.01
N ASP A 160 -11.93 -7.40 -1.31
CA ASP A 160 -13.16 -7.43 -0.51
C ASP A 160 -13.19 -8.58 0.53
N LEU A 161 -12.07 -9.30 0.68
CA LEU A 161 -11.90 -10.43 1.59
C LEU A 161 -13.03 -11.47 1.44
N GLY A 162 -13.57 -11.63 0.23
CA GLY A 162 -14.68 -12.53 -0.03
C GLY A 162 -15.97 -12.10 0.66
N ASP A 163 -16.34 -10.83 0.57
CA ASP A 163 -17.46 -10.15 1.21
C ASP A 163 -17.36 -10.01 2.76
N ASN A 164 -16.24 -10.42 3.37
CA ASN A 164 -16.05 -10.36 4.83
C ASN A 164 -15.42 -9.04 5.31
N GLY A 165 -15.03 -8.17 4.38
CA GLY A 165 -14.43 -6.89 4.72
C GLY A 165 -13.92 -6.13 3.51
N THR A 166 -13.01 -5.21 3.73
CA THR A 166 -12.18 -4.63 2.69
C THR A 166 -10.74 -4.47 3.18
N SER A 167 -9.78 -4.80 2.34
CA SER A 167 -8.37 -4.50 2.51
C SER A 167 -7.90 -3.63 1.37
N GLN A 168 -7.28 -2.50 1.67
CA GLN A 168 -6.81 -1.55 0.66
C GLN A 168 -5.47 -0.96 1.09
N LEU A 169 -4.56 -0.83 0.12
CA LEU A 169 -3.36 -0.01 0.25
C LEU A 169 -3.41 1.14 -0.76
N ALA A 170 -3.40 2.36 -0.25
CA ALA A 170 -3.33 3.57 -1.07
C ALA A 170 -2.18 4.47 -0.62
N TYR A 171 -1.73 5.36 -1.50
CA TYR A 171 -0.81 6.43 -1.14
C TYR A 171 -1.38 7.80 -1.49
N LYS A 172 -0.85 8.81 -0.82
CA LYS A 172 -1.19 10.22 -1.02
C LYS A 172 0.07 11.05 -0.99
N VAL A 173 0.22 11.97 -1.93
CA VAL A 173 1.36 12.89 -2.01
C VAL A 173 0.91 14.33 -2.19
N ARG A 174 1.58 15.25 -1.50
CA ARG A 174 1.41 16.70 -1.59
C ARG A 174 2.78 17.35 -1.74
N VAL A 175 2.95 18.14 -2.78
CA VAL A 175 4.16 18.91 -3.05
C VAL A 175 3.84 20.40 -2.98
N MET A 176 4.57 21.11 -2.15
CA MET A 176 4.50 22.55 -1.92
C MET A 176 5.84 23.18 -2.32
N ALA A 177 5.90 24.51 -2.36
CA ALA A 177 7.16 25.20 -2.71
C ALA A 177 8.28 24.93 -1.69
N SER A 178 7.96 24.79 -0.40
CA SER A 178 8.93 24.61 0.68
C SER A 178 9.37 23.14 0.91
N GLY A 179 8.61 22.18 0.39
CA GLY A 179 8.73 20.78 0.80
C GLY A 179 7.67 19.89 0.18
N PHE A 180 7.78 18.60 0.45
CA PHE A 180 6.75 17.63 0.11
C PHE A 180 6.46 16.70 1.27
N PHE A 181 5.26 16.15 1.24
CA PHE A 181 4.74 15.17 2.19
C PHE A 181 4.09 14.05 1.42
N PHE A 182 4.42 12.81 1.76
CA PHE A 182 3.73 11.64 1.26
C PHE A 182 3.47 10.64 2.37
N GLY A 183 2.44 9.82 2.19
CA GLY A 183 2.15 8.71 3.08
C GLY A 183 1.41 7.61 2.36
N SER A 184 1.50 6.40 2.91
CA SER A 184 0.69 5.25 2.52
C SER A 184 -0.21 4.86 3.68
N ASP A 185 -1.46 4.60 3.33
CA ASP A 185 -2.50 4.20 4.26
C ASP A 185 -2.93 2.78 3.91
N THR A 186 -2.71 1.87 4.87
CA THR A 186 -3.31 0.53 4.82
C THR A 186 -4.63 0.60 5.58
N VAL A 187 -5.72 0.39 4.86
CA VAL A 187 -7.08 0.35 5.41
C VAL A 187 -7.52 -1.11 5.45
N LEU A 188 -7.85 -1.57 6.65
CA LEU A 188 -8.50 -2.86 6.89
C LEU A 188 -9.83 -2.58 7.58
N ARG A 189 -10.93 -3.01 6.96
CA ARG A 189 -12.27 -2.94 7.54
C ARG A 189 -12.85 -4.33 7.55
N GLU A 190 -13.21 -4.81 8.72
CA GLU A 190 -14.00 -6.02 8.83
C GLU A 190 -15.48 -5.63 8.74
N THR A 191 -16.25 -6.34 7.92
CA THR A 191 -17.70 -6.19 7.94
C THR A 191 -18.18 -6.83 9.23
N SER A 192 -18.34 -6.05 10.30
CA SER A 192 -18.84 -6.62 11.55
C SER A 192 -20.21 -7.25 11.25
N GLU A 193 -20.37 -8.55 11.49
CA GLU A 193 -21.68 -9.21 11.48
C GLU A 193 -22.66 -8.66 12.55
N ARG A 194 -22.39 -7.50 13.17
CA ARG A 194 -23.29 -6.88 14.15
C ARG A 194 -24.58 -6.31 13.57
N GLU A 195 -24.74 -6.27 12.25
CA GLU A 195 -26.05 -6.00 11.62
C GLU A 195 -26.85 -7.28 11.28
N CYS A 196 -26.26 -8.46 11.44
CA CYS A 196 -26.94 -9.73 11.27
C CYS A 196 -26.82 -10.58 12.55
N ARG A 197 -27.86 -10.52 13.38
CA ARG A 197 -28.18 -11.44 14.49
C ARG A 197 -27.70 -10.96 15.87
N ALA A 198 -28.62 -10.30 16.56
CA ALA A 198 -28.72 -10.41 18.01
C ALA A 198 -28.71 -11.91 18.41
N LYS A 199 -27.59 -12.39 18.97
CA LYS A 199 -27.53 -13.39 20.03
C LYS A 199 -26.12 -13.50 20.60
N LYS A 200 -26.01 -13.08 21.87
CA LYS A 200 -24.97 -13.28 22.87
C LYS A 200 -24.01 -14.46 22.62
N HIS A 201 -22.72 -14.17 22.57
CA HIS A 201 -21.79 -14.74 23.54
C HIS A 201 -20.63 -13.78 23.78
N ASP A 202 -20.29 -13.63 25.06
CA ASP A 202 -19.20 -12.82 25.58
C ASP A 202 -17.89 -13.56 25.31
N ASP A 203 -16.97 -12.95 24.58
CA ASP A 203 -15.53 -13.24 24.69
C ASP A 203 -14.79 -11.92 24.40
N GLU A 204 -14.18 -11.40 25.47
CA GLU A 204 -13.24 -10.27 25.45
C GLU A 204 -11.88 -10.75 24.91
N ASP A 205 -11.10 -9.79 24.37
CA ASP A 205 -9.70 -9.90 23.91
C ASP A 205 -9.44 -10.35 22.46
N LEU A 206 -9.88 -9.53 21.50
CA LEU A 206 -9.28 -9.44 20.16
C LEU A 206 -9.07 -7.96 19.78
N ALA A 207 -8.02 -7.36 20.33
CA ALA A 207 -7.55 -6.06 19.87
C ALA A 207 -6.65 -6.24 18.62
N MET A 208 -7.25 -6.09 17.44
CA MET A 208 -6.53 -6.06 16.16
C MET A 208 -5.77 -4.74 15.97
N PRO A 209 -4.63 -4.74 15.24
CA PRO A 209 -3.82 -3.54 15.05
C PRO A 209 -4.60 -2.49 14.25
N ALA A 210 -4.73 -1.29 14.83
CA ALA A 210 -5.36 -0.13 14.17
C ALA A 210 -4.71 0.18 12.82
N ALA A 211 -5.50 0.75 11.89
CA ALA A 211 -5.01 1.33 10.64
C ALA A 211 -3.75 2.18 10.90
N ARG A 212 -2.64 1.84 10.24
CA ARG A 212 -1.36 2.54 10.40
C ARG A 212 -1.14 3.43 9.18
N VAL A 213 -1.22 4.73 9.41
CA VAL A 213 -0.76 5.76 8.49
C VAL A 213 0.76 5.81 8.60
N GLN A 214 1.48 5.49 7.54
CA GLN A 214 2.94 5.67 7.48
C GLN A 214 3.26 6.86 6.59
N CYS A 215 3.93 7.86 7.15
CA CYS A 215 4.21 9.12 6.47
C CYS A 215 5.71 9.41 6.43
N ALA A 216 6.14 10.11 5.40
CA ALA A 216 7.47 10.68 5.31
C ALA A 216 7.38 12.11 4.73
N ALA A 217 8.27 12.97 5.23
CA ALA A 217 8.38 14.37 4.82
C ALA A 217 9.85 14.69 4.57
N ALA A 218 10.13 15.46 3.52
CA ALA A 218 11.48 15.96 3.26
C ALA A 218 11.47 17.46 2.96
N ARG A 219 12.57 18.12 3.33
CA ARG A 219 12.81 19.53 3.06
C ARG A 219 13.51 19.68 1.71
N LEU A 220 13.02 20.61 0.90
CA LEU A 220 13.68 21.06 -0.32
C LEU A 220 14.66 22.18 0.10
N ARG A 221 15.91 21.83 0.41
CA ARG A 221 16.98 22.80 0.67
C ARG A 221 18.21 22.46 -0.14
#